data_AF-X0RAC7-F1
#
_entry.id   AF-X0RAC7-F1
#
_cell.length_a   1.000
_cell.length_b   1.000
_cell.length_c   1.000
_cell.angle_alpha   90.00
_cell.angle_beta   90.00
_cell.angle_gamma   90.00
#
_symmetry.space_group_name_H-M   'P 1'
#
loop_
_entity.id
_entity.type
_entity.pdbx_description
1 polymer ?
#
loop_
_entity_poly.entity_id
_entity_poly.type
_entity_poly.pdbx_seq_one_letter_code
_entity_poly.pdbx_strand_id
1 'polypeptide(L)'
;MLKSPSSQRGRDFAVILRCLIDLGYCVEWRVINAADYGYAQRRRRVFIFASQQSCASIVDYSKTDPSDLVIKEGFFAQTFPVEDAVNTKKTSNLDISKDKFKDLKALSDSFAGQFYNAGVVQADGSIFSTEILPIKVDPVPLKDILEEEAVDEKFFLKQNLEKWEYLKGAKKIPRIKPNGEPYFYAEGGMSFPDNIDVPARTILTSESSVNRSSHVVVDKTSGKLRLLTPIECERLNGFPDNWTDTGMPHKFRYFAMGNALVVPIVERIGKQLINV
;
A
#
# COMPACT_ATOMS: atom_id res chain seq x y z
N MET A 1 -4.29 4.86 7.47
CA MET A 1 -4.29 6.27 7.04
C MET A 1 -5.71 6.78 6.78
N LEU A 2 -6.38 6.40 5.68
CA LEU A 2 -7.73 6.93 5.32
C LEU A 2 -8.85 6.75 6.37
N LYS A 3 -8.71 5.76 7.26
CA LYS A 3 -9.67 5.50 8.35
C LYS A 3 -9.16 5.94 9.72
N SER A 4 -7.97 6.51 9.79
CA SER A 4 -7.28 6.83 11.05
C SER A 4 -7.79 8.13 11.66
N PRO A 5 -7.80 8.26 12.99
CA PRO A 5 -7.64 7.20 13.99
C PRO A 5 -8.90 6.33 14.11
N SER A 6 -8.81 5.20 14.81
CA SER A 6 -9.96 4.31 15.04
C SER A 6 -11.08 4.96 15.85
N SER A 7 -10.77 5.94 16.70
CA SER A 7 -11.74 6.69 17.50
C SER A 7 -12.49 7.77 16.73
N GLN A 8 -11.94 8.25 15.62
CA GLN A 8 -12.48 9.38 14.85
C GLN A 8 -12.12 9.22 13.37
N ARG A 9 -12.91 8.39 12.68
CA ARG A 9 -12.57 7.91 11.34
C ARG A 9 -12.29 9.05 10.37
N GLY A 10 -11.11 9.00 9.74
CA GLY A 10 -10.71 9.88 8.65
C GLY A 10 -10.05 11.19 9.09
N ARG A 11 -10.07 11.53 10.38
CA ARG A 11 -9.49 12.78 10.90
C ARG A 11 -8.04 12.99 10.46
N ASP A 12 -7.17 12.00 10.67
CA ASP A 12 -5.73 12.18 10.40
C ASP A 12 -5.48 12.47 8.91
N PHE A 13 -6.26 11.86 8.03
CA PHE A 13 -6.16 12.09 6.61
C PHE A 13 -6.71 13.47 6.22
N ALA A 14 -7.84 13.88 6.81
CA ALA A 14 -8.40 15.22 6.60
C ALA A 14 -7.42 16.32 7.04
N VAL A 15 -6.69 16.14 8.14
CA VAL A 15 -5.65 17.07 8.59
C VAL A 15 -4.52 17.18 7.56
N ILE A 16 -4.04 16.05 7.01
CA ILE A 16 -3.02 16.05 5.95
C ILE A 16 -3.52 16.85 4.73
N LEU A 17 -4.75 16.58 4.27
CA LEU A 17 -5.34 17.28 3.14
C LEU A 17 -5.51 18.78 3.42
N ARG A 18 -5.94 19.14 4.64
CA ARG A 18 -6.09 20.55 5.05
C ARG A 18 -4.77 21.31 5.02
N CYS A 19 -3.69 20.71 5.50
CA CYS A 19 -2.37 21.31 5.43
C CYS A 19 -1.93 21.61 3.99
N LEU A 20 -2.24 20.71 3.04
CA LEU A 20 -1.90 20.91 1.63
C LEU A 20 -2.74 22.03 1.00
N ILE A 21 -4.05 22.06 1.20
CA ILE A 21 -4.90 23.12 0.63
C ILE A 21 -4.60 24.49 1.27
N ASP A 22 -4.25 24.54 2.56
CA ASP A 22 -3.86 25.79 3.24
C ASP A 22 -2.56 26.38 2.65
N LEU A 23 -1.73 25.54 2.03
CA LEU A 23 -0.53 25.94 1.27
C LEU A 23 -0.83 26.22 -0.22
N GLY A 24 -2.10 26.19 -0.64
CA GLY A 24 -2.53 26.51 -2.01
C GLY A 24 -2.41 25.35 -3.01
N TYR A 25 -2.39 24.10 -2.54
CA TYR A 25 -2.38 22.93 -3.41
C TYR A 25 -3.78 22.39 -3.69
N CYS A 26 -4.03 21.99 -4.94
CA CYS A 26 -5.08 21.03 -5.27
C CYS A 26 -4.53 19.61 -5.07
N VAL A 27 -5.34 18.69 -4.55
CA VAL A 27 -4.87 17.38 -4.11
C VAL A 27 -5.72 16.28 -4.69
N GLU A 28 -5.09 15.28 -5.31
CA GLU A 28 -5.70 14.00 -5.65
C GLU A 28 -5.04 12.90 -4.81
N TRP A 29 -5.78 11.85 -4.46
CA TRP A 29 -5.18 10.64 -3.91
C TRP A 29 -5.75 9.38 -4.55
N ARG A 30 -4.92 8.34 -4.55
CA ARG A 30 -5.32 7.00 -4.97
C ARG A 30 -4.66 5.94 -4.11
N VAL A 31 -5.41 4.91 -3.77
CA VAL A 31 -4.88 3.71 -3.14
C VAL A 31 -4.56 2.70 -4.21
N ILE A 32 -3.27 2.55 -4.48
CA ILE A 32 -2.74 1.68 -5.53
C ILE A 32 -2.19 0.42 -4.85
N ASN A 33 -2.58 -0.73 -5.39
CA ASN A 33 -2.00 -2.02 -5.06
C ASN A 33 -1.24 -2.51 -6.28
N ALA A 34 0.07 -2.72 -6.15
CA ALA A 34 0.93 -2.98 -7.29
C ALA A 34 0.52 -4.24 -8.09
N ALA A 35 0.01 -5.27 -7.40
CA ALA A 35 -0.49 -6.48 -8.04
C ALA A 35 -1.72 -6.25 -8.94
N ASP A 36 -2.55 -5.23 -8.69
CA ASP A 36 -3.67 -4.94 -9.60
C ASP A 36 -3.16 -4.38 -10.95
N TYR A 37 -1.91 -3.93 -11.02
CA TYR A 37 -1.28 -3.35 -12.22
C TYR A 37 -0.15 -4.20 -12.79
N GLY A 38 -0.15 -5.50 -12.49
CA GLY A 38 0.74 -6.49 -13.11
C GLY A 38 1.99 -6.84 -12.32
N TYR A 39 2.20 -6.29 -11.11
CA TYR A 39 3.46 -6.49 -10.38
C TYR A 39 3.41 -7.60 -9.32
N ALA A 40 4.58 -8.10 -8.95
CA ALA A 40 4.71 -9.35 -8.20
C ALA A 40 4.33 -9.28 -6.71
N GLN A 41 4.00 -8.11 -6.18
CA GLN A 41 3.72 -7.92 -4.76
C GLN A 41 2.37 -7.26 -4.54
N ARG A 42 1.57 -7.84 -3.67
CA ARG A 42 0.34 -7.23 -3.14
C ARG A 42 0.71 -6.15 -2.13
N ARG A 43 1.17 -5.00 -2.62
CA ARG A 43 1.62 -3.85 -1.82
C ARG A 43 0.69 -2.67 -2.03
N ARG A 44 -0.24 -2.49 -1.09
CA ARG A 44 -1.26 -1.43 -1.12
C ARG A 44 -0.74 -0.16 -0.42
N ARG A 45 -0.68 0.97 -1.14
CA ARG A 45 -0.23 2.27 -0.63
C ARG A 45 -1.19 3.39 -1.04
N VAL A 46 -1.31 4.40 -0.18
CA VAL A 46 -1.99 5.66 -0.52
C VAL A 46 -0.94 6.55 -1.16
N PHE A 47 -1.15 6.94 -2.41
CA PHE A 47 -0.38 7.97 -3.09
C PHE A 47 -1.19 9.26 -3.08
N ILE A 48 -0.51 10.38 -2.82
CA ILE A 48 -1.09 11.72 -2.82
C ILE A 48 -0.31 12.52 -3.85
N PHE A 49 -1.04 13.11 -4.79
CA PHE A 49 -0.50 14.07 -5.74
C PHE A 49 -1.04 15.44 -5.34
N ALA A 50 -0.13 16.39 -5.14
CA ALA A 50 -0.46 17.76 -4.78
C ALA A 50 0.21 18.70 -5.79
N SER A 51 -0.58 19.52 -6.46
CA SER A 51 -0.11 20.53 -7.41
C SER A 51 -0.53 21.92 -6.97
N GLN A 52 0.39 22.88 -7.03
CA GLN A 52 0.06 24.26 -6.68
C GLN A 52 -0.88 24.82 -7.74
N GLN A 53 -1.93 25.54 -7.34
CA GLN A 53 -2.98 26.00 -8.25
C GLN A 53 -2.46 26.92 -9.37
N SER A 54 -1.35 27.63 -9.14
CA SER A 54 -0.64 28.44 -10.14
C SER A 54 0.11 27.62 -11.20
N CYS A 55 0.36 26.33 -10.95
CA CYS A 55 1.05 25.39 -11.83
C CYS A 55 0.06 24.48 -12.58
N ALA A 56 -1.12 24.99 -12.93
CA ALA A 56 -2.24 24.26 -13.53
C ALA A 56 -1.98 23.68 -14.95
N SER A 57 -0.72 23.41 -15.34
CA SER A 57 -0.42 22.71 -16.58
C SER A 57 -0.80 21.22 -16.53
N ILE A 58 -0.96 20.65 -15.33
CA ILE A 58 -1.11 19.19 -15.13
C ILE A 58 -2.55 18.72 -15.25
N VAL A 59 -3.45 19.32 -14.49
CA VAL A 59 -4.88 18.99 -14.43
C VAL A 59 -5.63 20.29 -14.13
N ASP A 60 -6.65 20.62 -14.94
CA ASP A 60 -7.55 21.75 -14.67
C ASP A 60 -8.64 21.30 -13.68
N TYR A 61 -8.34 21.46 -12.39
CA TYR A 61 -9.26 21.14 -11.30
C TYR A 61 -10.51 22.06 -11.24
N SER A 62 -10.56 23.13 -12.04
CA SER A 62 -11.64 24.13 -11.97
C SER A 62 -12.81 23.89 -12.94
N LYS A 63 -12.60 23.07 -13.97
CA LYS A 63 -13.60 22.87 -15.06
C LYS A 63 -14.12 21.45 -15.18
N THR A 64 -13.60 20.55 -14.37
CA THR A 64 -13.84 19.11 -14.49
C THR A 64 -14.69 18.65 -13.34
N ASP A 65 -15.68 17.80 -13.63
CA ASP A 65 -16.47 17.16 -12.57
C ASP A 65 -15.52 16.35 -11.64
N PRO A 66 -15.66 16.45 -10.31
CA PRO A 66 -14.79 15.73 -9.38
C PRO A 66 -14.76 14.22 -9.59
N SER A 67 -15.83 13.61 -10.12
CA SER A 67 -15.86 12.20 -10.44
C SER A 67 -15.05 11.86 -11.71
N ASP A 68 -15.11 12.72 -12.72
CA ASP A 68 -14.29 12.58 -13.94
C ASP A 68 -12.80 12.78 -13.63
N LEU A 69 -12.45 13.70 -12.74
CA LEU A 69 -11.08 13.82 -12.23
C LEU A 69 -10.59 12.51 -11.59
N VAL A 70 -11.44 11.83 -10.82
CA VAL A 70 -11.04 10.58 -10.18
C VAL A 70 -10.96 9.41 -11.16
N ILE A 71 -11.81 9.35 -12.18
CA ILE A 71 -11.94 8.15 -13.02
C ILE A 71 -11.16 8.26 -14.34
N LYS A 72 -11.15 9.45 -14.96
CA LYS A 72 -10.72 9.63 -16.34
C LYS A 72 -9.61 10.65 -16.51
N GLU A 73 -9.75 11.83 -15.90
CA GLU A 73 -8.98 13.01 -16.29
C GLU A 73 -7.83 13.34 -15.34
N GLY A 74 -7.95 13.00 -14.06
CA GLY A 74 -6.96 13.34 -13.05
C GLY A 74 -5.62 12.64 -13.23
N PHE A 75 -4.64 13.10 -12.47
CA PHE A 75 -3.24 12.69 -12.56
C PHE A 75 -3.09 11.17 -12.45
N PHE A 76 -3.75 10.55 -11.46
CA PHE A 76 -3.66 9.10 -11.31
C PHE A 76 -4.54 8.36 -12.31
N ALA A 77 -5.61 8.95 -12.84
CA ALA A 77 -6.51 8.30 -13.80
C ALA A 77 -5.79 7.98 -15.11
N GLN A 78 -4.95 8.92 -15.58
CA GLN A 78 -4.11 8.73 -16.76
C GLN A 78 -3.09 7.60 -16.62
N THR A 79 -2.63 7.34 -15.39
CA THR A 79 -1.52 6.39 -15.13
C THR A 79 -2.01 5.01 -14.66
N PHE A 80 -3.15 5.00 -13.97
CA PHE A 80 -3.70 3.84 -13.26
C PHE A 80 -5.19 3.73 -13.58
N PRO A 81 -5.53 3.18 -14.77
CA PRO A 81 -6.89 3.15 -15.27
C PRO A 81 -7.81 2.30 -14.38
N VAL A 82 -9.07 2.70 -14.33
CA VAL A 82 -10.12 2.12 -13.49
C VAL A 82 -11.35 1.83 -14.32
N GLU A 83 -12.24 0.98 -13.82
CA GLU A 83 -13.55 0.76 -14.44
C GLU A 83 -14.32 2.08 -14.55
N ASP A 84 -15.02 2.26 -15.67
CA ASP A 84 -15.58 3.55 -16.10
C ASP A 84 -16.91 3.92 -15.39
N ALA A 85 -17.08 3.45 -14.15
CA ALA A 85 -18.29 3.60 -13.36
C ALA A 85 -17.97 3.99 -11.90
N VAL A 86 -18.57 5.09 -11.45
CA VAL A 86 -18.56 5.49 -10.04
C VAL A 86 -19.43 4.52 -9.24
N ASN A 87 -18.91 3.97 -8.14
CA ASN A 87 -19.75 3.27 -7.18
C ASN A 87 -20.57 4.28 -6.36
N THR A 88 -21.78 4.58 -6.82
CA THR A 88 -22.67 5.58 -6.19
C THR A 88 -23.00 5.25 -4.73
N LYS A 89 -23.02 3.97 -4.35
CA LYS A 89 -23.23 3.55 -2.95
C LYS A 89 -22.02 3.75 -2.05
N LYS A 90 -20.83 3.91 -2.64
CA LYS A 90 -19.55 4.09 -1.95
C LYS A 90 -18.88 5.38 -2.38
N THR A 91 -19.64 6.46 -2.28
CA THR A 91 -19.18 7.82 -2.55
C THR A 91 -19.44 8.70 -1.33
N SER A 92 -18.58 9.68 -1.09
CA SER A 92 -18.73 10.69 -0.05
C SER A 92 -18.33 12.06 -0.58
N ASN A 93 -19.19 13.04 -0.29
CA ASN A 93 -18.88 14.46 -0.43
C ASN A 93 -18.59 14.99 0.97
N LEU A 94 -17.37 15.45 1.19
CA LEU A 94 -16.90 15.94 2.48
C LEU A 94 -16.45 17.40 2.32
N ASP A 95 -16.26 18.08 3.43
CA ASP A 95 -15.89 19.49 3.44
C ASP A 95 -14.91 19.69 4.58
N ILE A 96 -13.74 20.25 4.27
CA ILE A 96 -12.67 20.62 5.19
C ILE A 96 -12.30 22.10 5.04
N SER A 97 -13.19 22.92 4.49
CA SER A 97 -13.00 24.35 4.24
C SER A 97 -12.74 25.17 5.51
N LYS A 98 -12.23 26.39 5.34
CA LYS A 98 -12.06 27.38 6.42
C LYS A 98 -13.40 27.85 6.99
N ASP A 99 -14.45 27.86 6.18
CA ASP A 99 -15.80 28.26 6.61
C ASP A 99 -16.39 27.25 7.60
N LYS A 100 -16.13 25.96 7.38
CA LYS A 100 -16.57 24.89 8.29
C LYS A 100 -15.62 24.68 9.46
N PHE A 101 -14.32 24.77 9.22
CA PHE A 101 -13.28 24.57 10.22
C PHE A 101 -12.28 25.71 10.20
N LYS A 102 -12.41 26.62 11.17
CA LYS A 102 -11.59 27.83 11.29
C LYS A 102 -10.09 27.56 11.27
N ASP A 103 -9.64 26.48 11.93
CA ASP A 103 -8.24 26.09 12.02
C ASP A 103 -8.07 24.56 12.06
N LEU A 104 -6.80 24.11 12.04
CA LEU A 104 -6.45 22.68 12.10
C LEU A 104 -6.92 22.02 13.41
N LYS A 105 -7.00 22.76 14.51
CA LYS A 105 -7.46 22.22 15.80
C LYS A 105 -8.95 21.92 15.73
N ALA A 106 -9.76 22.86 15.25
CA ALA A 106 -11.20 22.67 15.05
C ALA A 106 -11.49 21.49 14.10
N LEU A 107 -10.72 21.37 13.01
CA LEU A 107 -10.80 20.23 12.11
C LEU A 107 -10.45 18.92 12.83
N SER A 108 -9.31 18.88 13.52
CA SER A 108 -8.86 17.69 14.26
C SER A 108 -9.87 17.26 15.32
N ASP A 109 -10.45 18.20 16.07
CA ASP A 109 -11.35 17.91 17.18
C ASP A 109 -12.71 17.39 16.70
N SER A 110 -13.18 17.83 15.52
CA SER A 110 -14.58 17.64 15.11
C SER A 110 -14.79 16.86 13.81
N PHE A 111 -13.80 16.77 12.93
CA PHE A 111 -13.99 16.11 11.64
C PHE A 111 -14.16 14.60 11.79
N ALA A 112 -15.23 14.06 11.23
CA ALA A 112 -15.40 12.63 11.01
C ALA A 112 -15.93 12.41 9.59
N GLY A 113 -15.27 11.53 8.84
CA GLY A 113 -15.58 11.33 7.43
C GLY A 113 -15.08 10.00 6.90
N GLN A 114 -15.82 9.46 5.94
CA GLN A 114 -15.42 8.23 5.26
C GLN A 114 -14.72 8.56 3.95
N PHE A 115 -13.40 8.38 3.92
CA PHE A 115 -12.63 8.36 2.69
C PHE A 115 -12.62 6.96 2.06
N TYR A 116 -12.70 6.93 0.74
CA TYR A 116 -12.58 5.74 -0.09
C TYR A 116 -11.20 5.69 -0.78
N ASN A 117 -11.00 4.68 -1.63
CA ASN A 117 -9.70 4.38 -2.21
C ASN A 117 -9.26 5.39 -3.30
N ALA A 118 -10.09 6.34 -3.69
CA ALA A 118 -9.67 7.50 -4.47
C ALA A 118 -10.47 8.75 -4.09
N GLY A 119 -9.95 9.91 -4.48
CA GLY A 119 -10.65 11.17 -4.35
C GLY A 119 -9.80 12.38 -4.69
N VAL A 120 -10.46 13.52 -4.68
CA VAL A 120 -9.89 14.83 -4.99
C VAL A 120 -10.37 15.86 -3.97
N VAL A 121 -9.50 16.83 -3.68
CA VAL A 121 -9.80 18.01 -2.87
C VAL A 121 -9.68 19.23 -3.76
N GLN A 122 -10.75 20.00 -3.83
CA GLN A 122 -10.77 21.29 -4.53
C GLN A 122 -10.16 22.40 -3.65
N ALA A 123 -9.81 23.52 -4.28
CA ALA A 123 -9.14 24.63 -3.59
C ALA A 123 -9.99 25.26 -2.47
N ASP A 124 -11.32 25.14 -2.54
CA ASP A 124 -12.25 25.61 -1.51
C ASP A 124 -12.33 24.69 -0.28
N GLY A 125 -11.70 23.51 -0.34
CA GLY A 125 -11.74 22.49 0.71
C GLY A 125 -12.91 21.51 0.59
N SER A 126 -13.70 21.57 -0.48
CA SER A 126 -14.65 20.52 -0.83
C SER A 126 -13.91 19.26 -1.31
N ILE A 127 -14.42 18.10 -0.91
CA ILE A 127 -13.81 16.81 -1.15
C ILE A 127 -14.82 15.91 -1.83
N PHE A 128 -14.40 15.28 -2.92
CA PHE A 128 -15.08 14.13 -3.51
C PHE A 128 -14.23 12.87 -3.28
N SER A 129 -14.84 11.82 -2.74
CA SER A 129 -14.17 10.53 -2.57
C SER A 129 -15.09 9.39 -2.96
N THR A 130 -14.57 8.42 -3.72
CA THR A 130 -15.35 7.27 -4.17
C THR A 130 -14.52 5.99 -4.19
N GLU A 131 -15.22 4.85 -4.15
CA GLU A 131 -14.61 3.56 -4.45
C GLU A 131 -14.42 3.39 -5.95
N ILE A 132 -13.17 3.30 -6.37
CA ILE A 132 -12.77 2.89 -7.72
C ILE A 132 -12.40 1.41 -7.75
N LEU A 133 -12.57 0.79 -8.92
CA LEU A 133 -12.09 -0.56 -9.20
C LEU A 133 -11.00 -0.48 -10.27
N PRO A 134 -9.76 -0.95 -10.00
CA PRO A 134 -8.68 -0.90 -10.99
C PRO A 134 -8.98 -1.82 -12.17
N ILE A 135 -8.64 -1.39 -13.40
CA ILE A 135 -8.59 -2.30 -14.54
C ILE A 135 -7.37 -3.21 -14.34
N LYS A 136 -7.64 -4.47 -13.99
CA LYS A 136 -6.60 -5.39 -13.56
C LYS A 136 -5.74 -5.85 -14.74
N VAL A 137 -4.44 -5.88 -14.49
CA VAL A 137 -3.44 -6.56 -15.33
C VAL A 137 -3.00 -7.83 -14.60
N ASP A 138 -2.80 -8.91 -15.33
CA ASP A 138 -2.35 -10.18 -14.74
C ASP A 138 -1.05 -9.97 -13.96
N PRO A 139 -1.04 -10.27 -12.64
CA PRO A 139 0.12 -10.05 -11.81
C PRO A 139 1.20 -11.10 -12.08
N VAL A 140 2.46 -10.67 -12.01
CA VAL A 140 3.59 -11.60 -11.94
C VAL A 140 3.44 -12.49 -10.69
N PRO A 141 3.38 -13.82 -10.83
CA PRO A 141 3.29 -14.72 -9.69
C PRO A 141 4.64 -14.80 -8.95
N LEU A 142 4.62 -15.12 -7.66
CA LEU A 142 5.83 -15.22 -6.84
C LEU A 142 6.83 -16.22 -7.42
N LYS A 143 6.37 -17.32 -8.05
CA LYS A 143 7.25 -18.31 -8.69
C LYS A 143 8.18 -17.69 -9.74
N ASP A 144 7.74 -16.65 -10.46
CA ASP A 144 8.57 -16.01 -11.50
C ASP A 144 9.63 -15.07 -10.92
N ILE A 145 9.55 -14.79 -9.61
CA ILE A 145 10.51 -13.96 -8.89
C ILE A 145 11.61 -14.80 -8.24
N LEU A 146 11.31 -16.06 -7.91
CA LEU A 146 12.25 -16.95 -7.23
C LEU A 146 13.49 -17.20 -8.09
N GLU A 147 14.64 -17.28 -7.43
CA GLU A 147 15.90 -17.67 -8.07
C GLU A 147 15.80 -19.06 -8.70
N GLU A 148 16.30 -19.19 -9.93
CA GLU A 148 16.39 -20.46 -10.66
C GLU A 148 17.69 -21.22 -10.32
N GLU A 149 18.72 -20.49 -9.89
CA GLU A 149 20.02 -21.05 -9.52
C GLU A 149 20.01 -21.64 -8.10
N ALA A 150 21.10 -22.33 -7.74
CA ALA A 150 21.25 -22.92 -6.42
C ALA A 150 21.34 -21.82 -5.33
N VAL A 151 20.39 -21.85 -4.40
CA VAL A 151 20.35 -20.94 -3.25
C VAL A 151 21.26 -21.44 -2.12
N ASP A 152 21.91 -20.52 -1.42
CA ASP A 152 22.77 -20.81 -0.26
C ASP A 152 22.01 -21.56 0.86
N GLU A 153 22.63 -22.61 1.40
CA GLU A 153 22.06 -23.46 2.46
C GLU A 153 21.55 -22.69 3.67
N LYS A 154 22.10 -21.51 3.97
CA LYS A 154 21.68 -20.67 5.10
C LYS A 154 20.22 -20.20 5.02
N PHE A 155 19.63 -20.17 3.82
CA PHE A 155 18.23 -19.76 3.62
C PHE A 155 17.23 -20.90 3.84
N PHE A 156 17.70 -22.14 3.83
CA PHE A 156 16.84 -23.31 4.00
C PHE A 156 16.42 -23.48 5.46
N LEU A 157 15.16 -23.87 5.65
CA LEU A 157 14.63 -24.11 6.98
C LEU A 157 15.31 -25.36 7.57
N LYS A 158 15.93 -25.18 8.73
CA LYS A 158 16.38 -26.30 9.58
C LYS A 158 15.15 -26.97 10.22
N GLN A 159 15.31 -28.20 10.73
CA GLN A 159 14.29 -29.18 11.19
C GLN A 159 13.16 -28.68 12.13
N ASN A 160 13.08 -27.40 12.50
CA ASN A 160 12.05 -26.82 13.35
C ASN A 160 10.84 -26.30 12.54
N LEU A 161 10.15 -27.22 11.85
CA LEU A 161 8.94 -26.93 11.08
C LEU A 161 7.73 -26.61 11.97
N GLU A 162 7.65 -27.24 13.15
CA GLU A 162 6.56 -27.01 14.12
C GLU A 162 6.41 -25.54 14.51
N LYS A 163 7.52 -24.83 14.69
CA LYS A 163 7.48 -23.39 14.99
C LYS A 163 6.84 -22.59 13.85
N TRP A 164 7.12 -22.94 12.60
CA TRP A 164 6.54 -22.27 11.45
C TRP A 164 5.05 -22.57 11.33
N GLU A 165 4.66 -23.83 11.50
CA GLU A 165 3.25 -24.26 11.50
C GLU A 165 2.45 -23.53 12.58
N TYR A 166 2.98 -23.40 13.80
CA TYR A 166 2.34 -22.63 14.87
C TYR A 166 2.23 -21.13 14.54
N LEU A 167 3.28 -20.53 13.98
CA LEU A 167 3.29 -19.10 13.65
C LEU A 167 2.31 -18.78 12.51
N LYS A 168 2.21 -19.66 11.51
CA LYS A 168 1.35 -19.50 10.32
C LYS A 168 -0.07 -20.01 10.57
N GLY A 169 -0.26 -20.94 11.49
CA GLY A 169 -1.55 -21.53 11.83
C GLY A 169 -2.50 -20.55 12.53
N ALA A 170 -3.80 -20.84 12.39
CA ALA A 170 -4.83 -20.10 13.11
C ALA A 170 -4.73 -20.38 14.62
N LYS A 171 -4.92 -19.36 15.44
CA LYS A 171 -4.88 -19.49 16.90
C LYS A 171 -5.85 -18.54 17.58
N LYS A 172 -6.38 -18.98 18.72
CA LYS A 172 -7.27 -18.20 19.59
C LYS A 172 -6.79 -18.33 21.03
N ILE A 173 -6.15 -17.27 21.52
CA ILE A 173 -5.45 -17.27 22.80
C ILE A 173 -6.18 -16.33 23.76
N PRO A 174 -6.57 -16.78 24.97
CA PRO A 174 -7.11 -15.88 25.99
C PRO A 174 -6.04 -14.87 26.44
N ARG A 175 -6.40 -13.59 26.53
CA ARG A 175 -5.56 -12.48 26.99
C ARG A 175 -6.35 -11.54 27.89
N ILE A 176 -5.65 -10.68 28.62
CA ILE A 176 -6.23 -9.69 29.52
C ILE A 176 -5.87 -8.30 28.99
N LYS A 177 -6.86 -7.40 28.89
CA LYS A 177 -6.65 -6.01 28.52
C LYS A 177 -5.99 -5.23 29.68
N PRO A 178 -5.40 -4.04 29.43
CA PRO A 178 -4.86 -3.21 30.52
C PRO A 178 -5.88 -2.84 31.62
N ASN A 179 -7.18 -2.83 31.30
CA ASN A 179 -8.27 -2.58 32.26
C ASN A 179 -8.73 -3.85 33.04
N GLY A 180 -8.07 -5.00 32.85
CA GLY A 180 -8.39 -6.26 33.54
C GLY A 180 -9.44 -7.15 32.85
N GLU A 181 -10.09 -6.68 31.78
CA GLU A 181 -11.10 -7.48 31.09
C GLU A 181 -10.48 -8.62 30.25
N PRO A 182 -11.03 -9.85 30.32
CA PRO A 182 -10.60 -10.93 29.45
C PRO A 182 -11.06 -10.69 28.01
N TYR A 183 -10.21 -11.03 27.04
CA TYR A 183 -10.55 -11.07 25.63
C TYR A 183 -9.81 -12.21 24.95
N PHE A 184 -10.32 -12.65 23.79
CA PHE A 184 -9.60 -13.61 22.96
C PHE A 184 -8.79 -12.87 21.91
N TYR A 185 -7.48 -13.08 21.91
CA TYR A 185 -6.64 -12.79 20.76
C TYR A 185 -6.86 -13.88 19.72
N ALA A 186 -7.62 -13.56 18.68
CA ALA A 186 -7.80 -14.43 17.52
C ALA A 186 -6.89 -13.99 16.38
N GLU A 187 -6.18 -14.94 15.80
CA GLU A 187 -5.33 -14.74 14.64
C GLU A 187 -5.65 -15.81 13.59
N GLY A 188 -6.02 -15.37 12.38
CA GLY A 188 -6.30 -16.28 11.27
C GLY A 188 -5.04 -16.93 10.71
N GLY A 189 -5.22 -18.12 10.13
CA GLY A 189 -4.13 -18.86 9.47
C GLY A 189 -3.65 -18.18 8.19
N MET A 190 -2.43 -18.50 7.79
CA MET A 190 -1.81 -18.09 6.53
C MET A 190 -1.24 -19.32 5.83
N SER A 191 -1.13 -19.24 4.51
CA SER A 191 -0.49 -20.30 3.71
C SER A 191 0.92 -20.57 4.20
N PHE A 192 1.22 -21.86 4.39
CA PHE A 192 2.55 -22.37 4.69
C PHE A 192 2.74 -23.69 3.92
N PRO A 193 3.68 -23.75 2.96
CA PRO A 193 4.43 -22.62 2.40
C PRO A 193 3.51 -21.55 1.75
N ASP A 194 4.06 -20.38 1.49
CA ASP A 194 3.41 -19.33 0.71
C ASP A 194 3.07 -19.86 -0.70
N ASN A 195 1.87 -19.52 -1.19
CA ASN A 195 1.43 -19.91 -2.52
C ASN A 195 2.22 -19.13 -3.58
N ILE A 196 3.00 -19.84 -4.39
CA ILE A 196 3.89 -19.27 -5.40
C ILE A 196 3.18 -18.93 -6.72
N ASP A 197 1.96 -19.42 -6.96
CA ASP A 197 1.18 -19.15 -8.18
C ASP A 197 0.44 -17.81 -8.16
N VAL A 198 0.53 -17.07 -7.05
CA VAL A 198 -0.06 -15.75 -6.88
C VAL A 198 1.02 -14.72 -6.54
N PRO A 199 0.78 -13.42 -6.73
CA PRO A 199 1.70 -12.39 -6.27
C PRO A 199 1.93 -12.49 -4.77
N ALA A 200 3.17 -12.21 -4.36
CA ALA A 200 3.61 -12.28 -2.97
C ALA A 200 2.78 -11.36 -2.07
N ARG A 201 2.78 -11.67 -0.78
CA ARG A 201 2.27 -10.72 0.23
C ARG A 201 3.24 -9.55 0.34
N THR A 202 2.82 -8.49 1.03
CA THR A 202 3.71 -7.36 1.31
C THR A 202 4.92 -7.84 2.12
N ILE A 203 6.14 -7.55 1.65
CA ILE A 203 7.37 -7.75 2.43
C ILE A 203 7.39 -6.73 3.57
N LEU A 204 7.72 -7.19 4.78
CA LEU A 204 7.89 -6.36 5.96
C LEU A 204 9.37 -6.16 6.28
N THR A 205 9.67 -5.13 7.08
CA THR A 205 11.04 -4.90 7.56
C THR A 205 11.60 -6.04 8.40
N SER A 206 10.71 -6.89 8.93
CA SER A 206 11.03 -8.08 9.72
C SER A 206 11.23 -9.35 8.87
N GLU A 207 11.27 -9.26 7.55
CA GLU A 207 11.34 -10.42 6.64
C GLU A 207 12.48 -11.39 6.99
N SER A 208 13.64 -10.85 7.41
CA SER A 208 14.80 -11.65 7.81
C SER A 208 14.65 -12.39 9.15
N SER A 209 13.53 -12.25 9.84
CA SER A 209 13.28 -12.88 11.15
C SER A 209 12.29 -14.02 11.06
N VAL A 210 12.29 -14.94 12.03
CA VAL A 210 11.30 -16.02 12.11
C VAL A 210 10.03 -15.47 12.74
N ASN A 211 9.08 -15.04 11.92
CA ASN A 211 7.77 -14.56 12.33
C ASN A 211 6.69 -15.01 11.34
N ARG A 212 5.42 -14.83 11.68
CA ARG A 212 4.31 -15.28 10.83
C ARG A 212 4.33 -14.67 9.42
N SER A 213 4.75 -13.42 9.30
CA SER A 213 4.69 -12.65 8.06
C SER A 213 5.81 -12.99 7.08
N SER A 214 6.93 -13.51 7.57
CA SER A 214 8.07 -13.90 6.72
C SER A 214 7.65 -14.97 5.72
N HIS A 215 8.10 -14.82 4.48
CA HIS A 215 7.76 -15.71 3.38
C HIS A 215 8.56 -16.99 3.48
N VAL A 216 7.87 -18.12 3.33
CA VAL A 216 8.50 -19.43 3.21
C VAL A 216 8.02 -20.05 1.91
N VAL A 217 8.93 -20.43 1.04
CA VAL A 217 8.62 -21.00 -0.28
C VAL A 217 9.25 -22.38 -0.42
N VAL A 218 8.72 -23.16 -1.35
CA VAL A 218 9.38 -24.38 -1.83
C VAL A 218 10.41 -23.95 -2.87
N ASP A 219 11.66 -24.31 -2.64
CA ASP A 219 12.75 -24.07 -3.58
C ASP A 219 12.56 -24.88 -4.85
N LYS A 220 12.75 -24.24 -6.02
CA LYS A 220 12.52 -24.87 -7.33
C LYS A 220 13.47 -26.02 -7.61
N THR A 221 14.72 -25.90 -7.17
CA THR A 221 15.80 -26.84 -7.51
C THR A 221 15.84 -28.03 -6.56
N SER A 222 15.73 -27.78 -5.25
CA SER A 222 15.86 -28.82 -4.22
C SER A 222 14.53 -29.37 -3.71
N GLY A 223 13.40 -28.69 -3.96
CA GLY A 223 12.09 -29.03 -3.39
C GLY A 223 11.98 -28.80 -1.88
N LYS A 224 13.00 -28.20 -1.24
CA LYS A 224 13.03 -27.96 0.21
C LYS A 224 12.42 -26.60 0.55
N LEU A 225 11.95 -26.45 1.78
CA LEU A 225 11.44 -25.18 2.28
C LEU A 225 12.57 -24.21 2.60
N ARG A 226 12.46 -22.96 2.14
CA ARG A 226 13.40 -21.88 2.41
C ARG A 226 12.73 -20.52 2.56
N LEU A 227 13.48 -19.57 3.11
CA LEU A 227 13.12 -18.15 3.12
C LEU A 227 13.45 -17.51 1.76
N LEU A 228 12.84 -16.36 1.50
CA LEU A 228 13.23 -15.52 0.37
C LEU A 228 14.63 -14.94 0.59
N THR A 229 15.42 -14.90 -0.48
CA THR A 229 16.74 -14.27 -0.48
C THR A 229 16.63 -12.74 -0.58
N PRO A 230 17.72 -11.98 -0.33
CA PRO A 230 17.71 -10.54 -0.57
C PRO A 230 17.40 -10.19 -2.03
N ILE A 231 17.90 -10.97 -2.98
CA ILE A 231 17.68 -10.76 -4.42
C ILE A 231 16.20 -10.93 -4.76
N GLU A 232 15.55 -11.98 -4.25
CA GLU A 232 14.12 -12.17 -4.45
C GLU A 232 13.28 -11.04 -3.83
N CYS A 233 13.72 -10.50 -2.69
CA CYS A 233 13.08 -9.33 -2.07
C CYS A 233 13.26 -8.04 -2.88
N GLU A 234 14.40 -7.87 -3.54
CA GLU A 234 14.68 -6.77 -4.48
C GLU A 234 13.76 -6.87 -5.70
N ARG A 235 13.74 -8.05 -6.35
CA ARG A 235 12.88 -8.35 -7.50
C ARG A 235 11.39 -8.16 -7.19
N LEU A 236 10.93 -8.55 -5.99
CA LEU A 236 9.54 -8.34 -5.55
C LEU A 236 9.14 -6.84 -5.49
N ASN A 237 10.09 -5.94 -5.30
CA ASN A 237 9.88 -4.51 -5.37
C ASN A 237 10.28 -3.92 -6.74
N GLY A 238 10.71 -4.74 -7.70
CA GLY A 238 11.14 -4.31 -9.03
C GLY A 238 12.53 -3.67 -9.09
N PHE A 239 13.39 -3.94 -8.10
CA PHE A 239 14.80 -3.53 -8.16
C PHE A 239 15.63 -4.55 -8.95
N PRO A 240 16.73 -4.10 -9.58
CA PRO A 240 17.75 -5.01 -10.11
C PRO A 240 18.35 -5.90 -9.03
N ASP A 241 18.88 -7.05 -9.45
CA ASP A 241 19.61 -7.95 -8.56
C ASP A 241 20.78 -7.24 -7.89
N ASN A 242 20.96 -7.49 -6.60
CA ASN A 242 22.02 -6.91 -5.77
C ASN A 242 21.97 -5.39 -5.63
N TRP A 243 20.82 -4.77 -5.91
CA TRP A 243 20.63 -3.33 -5.71
C TRP A 243 20.97 -2.85 -4.30
N THR A 244 20.67 -3.66 -3.27
CA THR A 244 21.00 -3.34 -1.88
C THR A 244 22.33 -3.90 -1.42
N ASP A 245 23.12 -4.53 -2.30
CA ASP A 245 24.41 -5.13 -1.94
C ASP A 245 25.55 -4.11 -1.91
N THR A 246 25.38 -3.06 -1.11
CA THR A 246 26.35 -1.93 -1.04
C THR A 246 27.39 -2.12 0.07
N GLY A 247 27.63 -3.36 0.51
CA GLY A 247 28.41 -3.67 1.73
C GLY A 247 27.62 -3.52 3.04
N MET A 248 26.31 -3.31 2.98
CA MET A 248 25.45 -3.24 4.17
C MET A 248 25.20 -4.63 4.79
N PRO A 249 24.89 -4.71 6.10
CA PRO A 249 24.54 -5.98 6.72
C PRO A 249 23.36 -6.66 6.04
N HIS A 250 23.41 -7.99 5.92
CA HIS A 250 22.38 -8.78 5.26
C HIS A 250 20.95 -8.51 5.77
N LYS A 251 20.77 -8.35 7.08
CA LYS A 251 19.46 -7.98 7.67
C LYS A 251 18.96 -6.60 7.21
N PHE A 252 19.87 -5.69 6.93
CA PHE A 252 19.54 -4.34 6.50
C PHE A 252 19.02 -4.31 5.05
N ARG A 253 19.45 -5.25 4.20
CA ARG A 253 18.88 -5.45 2.85
C ARG A 253 17.37 -5.71 2.92
N TYR A 254 16.93 -6.63 3.79
CA TYR A 254 15.50 -6.88 4.04
C TYR A 254 14.77 -5.70 4.67
N PHE A 255 15.42 -5.02 5.62
CA PHE A 255 14.86 -3.80 6.22
C PHE A 255 14.57 -2.73 5.16
N ALA A 256 15.50 -2.51 4.22
CA ALA A 256 15.32 -1.60 3.10
C ALA A 256 14.15 -2.04 2.21
N MET A 257 14.08 -3.32 1.82
CA MET A 257 13.00 -3.85 0.98
C MET A 257 11.62 -3.83 1.65
N GLY A 258 11.56 -3.99 2.98
CA GLY A 258 10.32 -3.85 3.74
C GLY A 258 9.76 -2.42 3.70
N ASN A 259 10.62 -1.41 3.62
CA ASN A 259 10.24 0.00 3.53
C ASN A 259 10.10 0.52 2.09
N ALA A 260 10.71 -0.15 1.11
CA ALA A 260 10.74 0.30 -0.28
C ALA A 260 9.35 0.44 -0.92
N LEU A 261 9.29 1.19 -2.02
CA LEU A 261 8.14 1.22 -2.92
C LEU A 261 8.37 0.21 -4.06
N VAL A 262 7.30 -0.15 -4.77
CA VAL A 262 7.43 -0.96 -5.99
C VAL A 262 7.89 -0.03 -7.11
N VAL A 263 9.13 -0.21 -7.56
CA VAL A 263 9.85 0.68 -8.49
C VAL A 263 9.01 0.98 -9.75
N PRO A 264 8.46 -0.02 -10.46
CA PRO A 264 7.62 0.26 -11.62
C PRO A 264 6.36 1.11 -11.37
N ILE A 265 5.79 1.08 -10.16
CA ILE A 265 4.67 1.96 -9.79
C ILE A 265 5.16 3.41 -9.68
N VAL A 266 6.30 3.61 -9.03
CA VAL A 266 6.92 4.93 -8.88
C VAL A 266 7.38 5.47 -10.22
N GLU A 267 7.93 4.61 -11.08
CA GLU A 267 8.34 4.98 -12.45
C GLU A 267 7.15 5.46 -13.29
N ARG A 268 6.01 4.76 -13.24
CA ARG A 268 4.78 5.20 -13.93
C ARG A 268 4.32 6.57 -13.45
N ILE A 269 4.31 6.80 -12.13
CA ILE A 269 4.00 8.11 -11.54
C ILE A 269 4.99 9.17 -12.01
N GLY A 270 6.29 8.86 -12.00
CA GLY A 270 7.36 9.76 -12.43
C GLY A 270 7.25 10.15 -13.91
N LYS A 271 6.95 9.20 -14.80
CA LYS A 271 6.69 9.48 -16.22
C LYS A 271 5.50 10.41 -16.39
N GLN A 272 4.43 10.21 -15.63
CA GLN A 272 3.29 11.13 -15.66
C GLN A 272 3.65 12.52 -15.18
N LEU A 273 4.53 12.68 -14.19
CA LEU A 273 5.00 14.01 -13.76
C LEU A 273 5.81 14.74 -14.85
N ILE A 274 6.52 14.00 -15.71
CA ILE A 274 7.38 14.58 -16.76
C ILE A 274 6.59 14.88 -18.04
N ASN A 275 5.58 14.06 -18.36
CA ASN A 275 4.75 14.20 -19.57
C ASN A 275 3.76 15.38 -19.52
N VAL A 276 3.98 16.31 -18.60
CA VAL A 276 3.07 17.38 -18.21
C VAL A 276 3.76 18.72 -18.32
#